data_AF-A0A2A4QYD0-F1
#
_entry.id   AF-A0A2A4QYD0-F1
#
_cell.length_a   1.000
_cell.length_b   1.000
_cell.length_c   1.000
_cell.angle_alpha   90.00
_cell.angle_beta   90.00
_cell.angle_gamma   90.00
#
_symmetry.space_group_name_H-M   'P 1'
#
loop_
_entity.id
_entity.type
_entity.pdbx_description
1 polymer ?
#
loop_
_entity_poly.entity_id
_entity_poly.type
_entity_poly.pdbx_seq_one_letter_code
_entity_poly.pdbx_strand_id
1 'polypeptide(L)'
;MINEGRKTGLVFNTRTVNDIVLGKNKKKKYTPLNPLALPNDSMSWGWRIIEYLPRKESKQNKTKRTSFAGVYFPSCEPRFIPDGAIIHKSVFERRDTAHDFEQLNLPLNHKKL
;
A
#
# COMPACT_ATOMS: atom_id res chain seq x y z
N MET A 1 -11.27 7.78 -5.17
CA MET A 1 -11.85 8.01 -3.82
C MET A 1 -12.53 9.37 -3.69
N ILE A 2 -11.82 10.51 -3.77
CA ILE A 2 -12.44 11.84 -3.53
C ILE A 2 -13.58 12.16 -4.52
N ASN A 3 -13.38 11.88 -5.81
CA ASN A 3 -14.42 12.09 -6.81
C ASN A 3 -15.65 11.22 -6.56
N GLU A 4 -15.46 9.97 -6.13
CA GLU A 4 -16.57 9.08 -5.77
C GLU A 4 -17.28 9.55 -4.48
N GLY A 5 -16.52 9.95 -3.46
CA GLY A 5 -17.10 10.46 -2.21
C GLY A 5 -17.90 11.76 -2.40
N ARG A 6 -17.54 12.61 -3.37
CA ARG A 6 -18.37 13.78 -3.69
C ARG A 6 -19.74 13.38 -4.21
N LYS A 7 -19.83 12.31 -5.00
CA LYS A 7 -21.12 11.80 -5.52
C LYS A 7 -22.04 11.32 -4.40
N THR A 8 -21.49 10.91 -3.25
CA THR A 8 -22.25 10.49 -2.08
C THR A 8 -22.60 11.65 -1.14
N GLY A 9 -22.37 12.90 -1.53
CA GLY A 9 -22.65 14.10 -0.72
C GLY A 9 -21.58 14.45 0.32
N LEU A 10 -20.42 13.77 0.31
CA LEU A 10 -19.33 14.12 1.22
C LEU A 10 -18.68 15.44 0.81
N VAL A 11 -18.62 16.39 1.75
CA VAL A 11 -18.01 17.71 1.53
C VAL A 11 -16.51 17.63 1.75
N PHE A 12 -15.73 18.18 0.82
CA PHE A 12 -14.27 18.23 0.91
C PHE A 12 -13.77 19.66 0.89
N ASN A 13 -12.78 19.95 1.73
CA ASN A 13 -12.07 21.22 1.65
C ASN A 13 -11.14 21.23 0.43
N THR A 14 -11.47 22.03 -0.58
CA THR A 14 -10.71 22.13 -1.84
C THR A 14 -9.25 22.52 -1.63
N ARG A 15 -8.94 23.37 -0.63
CA ARG A 15 -7.56 23.73 -0.29
C ARG A 15 -6.79 22.52 0.20
N THR A 16 -7.36 21.75 1.11
CA THR A 16 -6.74 20.52 1.63
C THR A 16 -6.51 19.49 0.53
N VAL A 17 -7.47 19.32 -0.38
CA VAL A 17 -7.32 18.40 -1.52
C VAL A 17 -6.20 18.86 -2.45
N ASN A 18 -6.14 20.14 -2.80
CA ASN A 18 -5.09 20.67 -3.67
C ASN A 18 -3.70 20.58 -3.03
N ASP A 19 -3.61 20.87 -1.74
CA ASP A 19 -2.34 20.92 -1.01
C ASP A 19 -1.80 19.52 -0.69
N ILE A 20 -2.63 18.64 -0.11
CA ILE A 20 -2.20 17.34 0.43
C ILE A 20 -2.29 16.25 -0.62
N VAL A 21 -3.43 16.16 -1.30
CA VAL A 21 -3.71 15.03 -2.19
C VAL A 21 -3.05 15.27 -3.54
N LEU A 22 -3.27 16.44 -4.14
CA LEU A 22 -2.75 16.75 -5.47
C LEU A 22 -1.33 17.33 -5.45
N GLY A 23 -0.79 17.69 -4.28
CA GLY A 23 0.56 18.24 -4.13
C GLY A 23 0.80 19.51 -4.95
N LYS A 24 -0.23 20.33 -5.22
CA LYS A 24 -0.13 21.52 -6.09
C LYS A 24 0.68 22.65 -5.45
N ASN A 25 0.79 22.67 -4.12
CA ASN A 25 1.44 23.72 -3.39
C ASN A 25 2.90 23.40 -3.12
N LYS A 26 3.78 23.95 -3.96
CA LYS A 26 5.24 23.75 -3.88
C LYS A 26 5.89 24.24 -2.58
N LYS A 27 5.22 25.10 -1.80
CA LYS A 27 5.71 25.56 -0.49
C LYS A 27 5.51 24.51 0.62
N LYS A 28 4.72 23.46 0.36
CA LYS A 28 4.44 22.39 1.32
C LYS A 28 5.24 21.14 0.97
N LYS A 29 5.37 20.25 1.95
CA LYS A 29 6.12 18.98 1.84
C LYS A 29 5.47 17.93 0.92
N TYR A 30 4.22 18.11 0.53
CA TYR A 30 3.46 17.11 -0.23
C TYR A 30 3.83 17.10 -1.71
N THR A 31 4.02 15.91 -2.27
CA THR A 31 4.35 15.70 -3.68
C THR A 31 3.10 15.35 -4.50
N PRO A 32 3.09 15.65 -5.82
CA PRO A 32 2.00 15.23 -6.69
C PRO A 32 1.97 13.71 -6.84
N LEU A 33 0.80 13.15 -7.18
CA LEU A 33 0.65 11.73 -7.46
C LEU A 33 1.52 11.36 -8.67
N ASN A 34 2.44 10.43 -8.47
CA ASN A 34 3.26 9.89 -9.54
C ASN A 34 3.37 8.36 -9.38
N PRO A 35 2.82 7.57 -10.32
CA PRO A 35 2.91 6.10 -10.27
C PRO A 35 4.34 5.58 -10.42
N LEU A 36 5.26 6.40 -10.94
CA LEU A 36 6.67 6.08 -11.14
C LEU A 36 7.58 6.62 -10.02
N ALA A 37 7.00 7.21 -8.97
CA ALA A 37 7.80 7.65 -7.82
C ALA A 37 8.49 6.45 -7.15
N LEU A 38 9.64 6.76 -6.53
CA LEU A 38 10.41 5.79 -5.74
C LEU A 38 9.50 5.10 -4.71
N PRO A 39 9.60 3.77 -4.57
CA PRO A 39 8.87 3.04 -3.53
C PRO A 39 9.16 3.64 -2.15
N ASN A 40 8.11 3.82 -1.35
CA ASN A 40 8.27 4.23 0.03
C ASN A 40 8.73 3.04 0.87
N ASP A 41 9.95 3.13 1.41
CA ASP A 41 10.44 2.18 2.40
C ASP A 41 10.04 2.61 3.80
N SER A 42 8.96 2.02 4.31
CA SER A 42 8.55 2.18 5.72
C SER A 42 9.28 1.21 6.67
N MET A 43 10.00 0.23 6.13
CA MET A 43 10.62 -0.86 6.89
C MET A 43 12.05 -0.50 7.27
N SER A 44 12.19 0.52 8.12
CA SER A 44 13.51 0.97 8.59
C SER A 44 14.24 -0.12 9.39
N TRP A 45 15.55 0.01 9.54
CA TRP A 45 16.38 -0.95 10.29
C TRP A 45 15.85 -1.25 11.70
N GLY A 46 15.36 -0.22 12.41
CA GLY A 46 14.74 -0.40 13.74
C GLY A 46 13.48 -1.28 13.69
N TRP A 47 12.63 -1.10 12.68
CA TRP A 47 11.44 -1.95 12.48
C TRP A 47 11.81 -3.38 12.09
N ARG A 48 12.86 -3.57 11.29
CA ARG A 48 13.34 -4.91 10.91
C ARG A 48 13.74 -5.76 12.11
N ILE A 49 14.24 -5.14 13.19
CA ILE A 49 14.56 -5.86 14.44
C ILE A 49 13.28 -6.34 15.14
N ILE A 50 12.26 -5.49 15.20
CA ILE A 50 10.98 -5.81 15.84
C ILE A 50 10.26 -6.95 15.10
N GLU A 51 10.47 -7.08 13.79
CA GLU A 51 9.92 -8.15 12.96
C GLU A 51 10.42 -9.57 13.31
N TYR A 52 11.45 -9.69 14.16
CA TYR A 52 11.90 -10.96 14.74
C TYR A 52 11.13 -11.35 16.01
N LEU A 53 10.19 -10.53 16.48
CA LEU A 53 9.31 -10.90 17.58
C LEU A 53 8.18 -11.82 17.08
N PRO A 54 7.91 -12.94 17.78
CA PRO A 54 6.84 -13.84 17.38
C PRO A 54 5.49 -13.13 17.53
N ARG A 55 4.67 -13.21 16.48
CA ARG A 55 3.32 -12.65 16.45
C ARG A 55 2.30 -13.77 16.47
N LYS A 56 1.22 -13.59 17.24
CA LYS A 56 0.10 -14.51 17.27
C LYS A 56 -0.69 -14.43 15.96
N GLU A 57 -1.00 -15.58 15.39
CA GLU A 57 -1.86 -15.67 14.22
C GLU A 57 -3.30 -15.23 14.59
N SER A 58 -3.91 -14.41 13.72
CA SER A 58 -5.25 -13.87 13.95
C SER A 58 -6.01 -13.83 12.64
N LYS A 59 -7.33 -14.07 12.69
CA LYS A 59 -8.20 -14.01 11.50
C LYS A 59 -8.17 -12.65 10.81
N GLN A 60 -7.91 -11.59 11.57
CA GLN A 60 -7.78 -10.21 11.08
C GLN A 60 -6.44 -9.95 10.40
N ASN A 61 -5.37 -10.65 10.81
CA ASN A 61 -4.02 -10.51 10.28
C ASN A 61 -3.64 -11.78 9.53
N LYS A 62 -4.22 -11.94 8.34
CA LYS A 62 -3.91 -13.07 7.46
C LYS A 62 -2.44 -12.99 7.04
N THR A 63 -1.73 -14.11 7.20
CA THR A 63 -0.34 -14.30 6.76
C THR A 63 -0.30 -15.49 5.80
N LYS A 64 0.64 -15.46 4.84
CA LYS A 64 0.96 -16.63 4.01
C LYS A 64 2.04 -17.50 4.66
N ARG A 65 2.61 -17.07 5.78
CA ARG A 65 3.69 -17.79 6.47
C ARG A 65 3.14 -18.95 7.28
N THR A 66 3.96 -19.99 7.40
CA THR A 66 3.67 -21.13 8.28
C THR A 66 3.71 -20.67 9.73
N SER A 67 2.65 -20.94 10.48
CA SER A 67 2.63 -20.77 11.93
C SER A 67 3.04 -22.07 12.63
N PHE A 68 3.69 -21.93 13.78
CA PHE A 68 3.97 -23.04 14.69
C PHE A 68 3.36 -22.70 16.04
N ALA A 69 2.55 -23.60 16.59
CA ALA A 69 1.82 -23.37 17.85
C ALA A 69 1.01 -22.03 17.89
N GLY A 70 0.48 -21.60 16.73
CA GLY A 70 -0.32 -20.37 16.63
C GLY A 70 0.48 -19.07 16.66
N VAL A 71 1.81 -19.14 16.55
CA VAL A 71 2.69 -17.98 16.40
C VAL A 71 3.50 -18.09 15.10
N TYR A 72 3.88 -16.96 14.55
CA TYR A 72 4.73 -16.86 13.36
C TYR A 72 5.66 -15.65 13.47
N PHE A 73 6.75 -15.67 12.71
CA PHE A 73 7.66 -14.52 12.59
C PHE A 73 7.32 -13.75 11.32
N PRO A 74 6.92 -12.47 11.40
CA PRO A 74 6.50 -11.70 10.24
C PRO A 74 7.65 -11.31 9.30
N SER A 75 8.90 -11.12 9.78
CA SER A 75 10.10 -10.84 8.96
C SER A 75 9.84 -10.04 7.67
N CYS A 76 9.26 -8.85 7.83
CA CYS A 76 8.98 -7.92 6.73
C CYS A 76 8.02 -8.49 5.66
N GLU A 77 7.06 -9.34 6.06
CA GLU A 77 6.09 -9.93 5.13
C GLU A 77 5.28 -8.84 4.40
N PRO A 78 5.20 -8.90 3.06
CA PRO A 78 4.28 -8.06 2.30
C PRO A 78 2.82 -8.25 2.75
N ARG A 79 2.03 -7.17 2.73
CA ARG A 79 0.61 -7.23 3.15
C ARG A 79 -0.17 -8.20 2.26
N PHE A 80 -0.92 -9.09 2.90
CA PHE A 80 -1.84 -10.01 2.23
C PHE A 80 -2.91 -9.26 1.41
N ILE A 81 -3.06 -9.64 0.14
CA ILE A 81 -4.13 -9.22 -0.75
C ILE A 81 -4.92 -10.47 -1.13
N PRO A 82 -6.25 -10.50 -0.91
CA PRO A 82 -7.06 -11.67 -1.25
C PRO A 82 -7.19 -11.84 -2.77
N ASP A 83 -7.40 -13.08 -3.20
CA ASP A 83 -7.74 -13.37 -4.60
C ASP A 83 -9.05 -12.67 -5.01
N GLY A 84 -9.09 -12.21 -6.25
CA GLY A 84 -10.22 -11.45 -6.80
C GLY A 84 -10.28 -9.99 -6.35
N ALA A 85 -9.29 -9.51 -5.58
CA ALA A 85 -9.20 -8.11 -5.19
C ALA A 85 -9.16 -7.17 -6.40
N ILE A 86 -9.77 -6.00 -6.25
CA ILE A 86 -9.73 -4.92 -7.24
C ILE A 86 -8.51 -4.05 -6.95
N ILE A 87 -7.60 -3.98 -7.91
CA ILE A 87 -6.31 -3.31 -7.80
C ILE A 87 -6.28 -2.12 -8.77
N HIS A 88 -5.87 -0.96 -8.26
CA HIS A 88 -5.82 0.27 -9.04
C HIS A 88 -4.77 0.18 -10.16
N LYS A 89 -5.10 0.69 -11.35
CA LYS A 89 -4.23 0.66 -12.53
C LYS A 89 -2.80 1.17 -12.30
N SER A 90 -2.62 2.16 -11.41
CA SER A 90 -1.31 2.75 -11.10
C SER A 90 -0.28 1.76 -10.55
N VAL A 91 -0.71 0.63 -9.98
CA VAL A 91 0.19 -0.45 -9.53
C VAL A 91 0.88 -1.11 -10.74
N PHE A 92 0.18 -1.17 -11.88
CA PHE A 92 0.67 -1.81 -13.09
C PHE A 92 1.38 -0.82 -14.02
N GLU A 93 1.08 0.48 -13.94
CA GLU A 93 1.70 1.53 -14.78
C GLU A 93 3.23 1.62 -14.65
N ARG A 94 3.82 1.09 -13.56
CA ARG A 94 5.27 1.03 -13.38
C ARG A 94 5.95 -0.23 -13.94
N ARG A 95 5.17 -1.26 -14.29
CA ARG A 95 5.74 -2.48 -14.85
C ARG A 95 6.41 -2.18 -16.18
N ASP A 96 7.50 -2.88 -16.47
CA ASP A 96 8.30 -2.68 -17.70
C ASP A 96 8.91 -1.26 -17.82
N THR A 97 9.01 -0.52 -16.71
CA THR A 97 9.69 0.79 -16.65
C THR A 97 10.97 0.70 -15.81
N ALA A 98 11.82 1.72 -15.87
CA ALA A 98 13.01 1.81 -15.03
C ALA A 98 12.71 1.88 -13.51
N HIS A 99 11.45 2.07 -13.12
CA HIS A 99 10.99 2.15 -11.73
C HIS A 99 10.21 0.90 -11.29
N ASP A 100 10.29 -0.17 -12.08
CA ASP A 100 9.68 -1.44 -11.71
C ASP A 100 10.36 -2.06 -10.50
N PHE A 101 9.59 -2.80 -9.71
CA PHE A 101 10.09 -3.54 -8.55
C PHE A 101 9.21 -4.78 -8.34
N GLU A 102 9.77 -5.78 -7.66
CA GLU A 102 9.04 -7.04 -7.45
C GLU A 102 7.86 -6.86 -6.49
N GLN A 103 6.65 -7.10 -7.01
CA GLN A 103 5.39 -6.93 -6.29
C GLN A 103 4.90 -8.27 -5.71
N LEU A 104 5.66 -8.82 -4.75
CA LEU A 104 5.47 -10.17 -4.19
C LEU A 104 4.08 -10.45 -3.59
N ASN A 105 3.32 -9.42 -3.19
CA ASN A 105 2.00 -9.58 -2.61
C ASN A 105 0.83 -9.60 -3.60
N LEU A 106 1.09 -9.39 -4.90
CA LEU A 106 0.00 -9.41 -5.88
C LEU A 106 -0.54 -10.83 -6.07
N PRO A 107 -1.86 -11.04 -5.97
CA PRO A 107 -2.46 -12.34 -6.22
C PRO A 107 -2.49 -12.62 -7.73
N LEU A 108 -2.42 -13.90 -8.09
CA LEU A 108 -2.52 -14.37 -9.48
C LEU A 108 -3.86 -13.95 -10.09
N ASN A 109 -4.94 -14.09 -9.32
CA ASN A 109 -6.28 -13.66 -9.70
C ASN A 109 -6.58 -12.29 -9.09
N HIS A 110 -6.64 -11.24 -9.92
CA HIS A 110 -7.04 -9.89 -9.51
C HIS A 110 -7.83 -9.20 -10.62
N LYS A 111 -8.64 -8.20 -10.25
CA LYS A 111 -9.34 -7.33 -11.19
C LYS A 111 -8.62 -5.98 -11.24
N LYS A 112 -8.51 -5.38 -12.43
CA LYS A 112 -7.97 -4.03 -12.59
C LYS A 112 -9.11 -3.01 -12.55
N LEU A 113 -8.91 -1.89 -11.83
CA LEU A 113 -9.83 -0.75 -11.78
C LEU A 113 -9.57 0.26 -12.91
#